data_AF-A0A2H3I977-F1
#
_entry.id   AF-A0A2H3I977-F1
#
_cell.length_a   1.000
_cell.length_b   1.000
_cell.length_c   1.000
_cell.angle_alpha   90.00
_cell.angle_beta   90.00
_cell.angle_gamma   90.00
#
_symmetry.space_group_name_H-M   'P 1'
#
loop_
_entity.id
_entity.type
_entity.pdbx_description
1 polymer ?
#
loop_
_entity_poly.entity_id
_entity_poly.type
_entity_poly.pdbx_seq_one_letter_code
_entity_poly.pdbx_strand_id
1 'polypeptide(L)'
;MTLSPEQPRHTYQADLEHQSTHEMSRLKPAIQPFAGRIGGNQEIVVDRSDPQNAALLERFPDAAPLMSFREGTNFSGFWDLDLWRFGFIEMIGTMLLVFVTAWISVRPPMSSSAVPSSASGIFSTTAFLGPLFGGIINWLFLTLFIFTFSNVSGSHLNPAISIATFLARLISFPRMAIYVLCQTTGGAIAGFTLRKAYGARDFTCGGCVIEQSMVPLDEAFLLEFMFSLVLIFLSFGVGLDPRQGKVYGPALSPFLVGMVLGTLSLGSAFVRTGFAGASMNPARCFGVFVATSFPTYHWIHWVGPIVASVAHGMVYYVAPPWGN
;
A
#
# COMPACT_ATOMS: atom_id res chain seq x y z
N MET A 1 -10.81 -41.00 69.20
CA MET A 1 -10.34 -40.98 67.79
C MET A 1 -10.32 -39.52 67.38
N THR A 2 -9.11 -38.97 67.31
CA THR A 2 -8.79 -37.57 67.02
C THR A 2 -8.77 -37.33 65.51
N LEU A 3 -9.37 -36.24 65.03
CA LEU A 3 -9.08 -35.67 63.71
C LEU A 3 -8.81 -34.17 63.87
N SER A 4 -7.65 -33.77 63.34
CA SER A 4 -7.02 -32.45 63.37
C SER A 4 -7.74 -31.44 62.46
N PRO A 5 -7.66 -30.12 62.73
CA PRO A 5 -7.98 -29.11 61.73
C PRO A 5 -6.82 -28.94 60.72
N GLU A 6 -7.13 -28.85 59.43
CA GLU A 6 -6.17 -28.51 58.37
C GLU A 6 -5.75 -27.04 58.45
N GLN A 7 -4.43 -26.80 58.40
CA GLN A 7 -3.84 -25.48 58.14
C GLN A 7 -4.11 -25.02 56.70
N PRO A 8 -4.31 -23.72 56.44
CA PRO A 8 -4.41 -23.22 55.09
C PRO A 8 -3.05 -23.29 54.39
N ARG A 9 -3.00 -24.03 53.26
CA ARG A 9 -1.85 -24.00 52.34
C ARG A 9 -1.74 -22.61 51.73
N HIS A 10 -0.86 -21.78 52.28
CA HIS A 10 -0.29 -20.65 51.55
C HIS A 10 0.41 -21.22 50.31
N THR A 11 -0.23 -21.09 49.15
CA THR A 11 0.33 -21.56 47.89
C THR A 11 1.43 -20.59 47.44
N TYR A 12 2.65 -21.09 47.45
CA TYR A 12 3.86 -20.54 46.78
C TYR A 12 3.60 -20.07 45.32
N GLN A 13 2.52 -20.57 44.73
CA GLN A 13 2.01 -20.24 43.39
C GLN A 13 1.39 -18.84 43.31
N ALA A 14 0.76 -18.34 44.37
CA ALA A 14 0.20 -16.99 44.40
C ALA A 14 1.30 -15.92 44.42
N ASP A 15 2.40 -16.18 45.11
CA ASP A 15 3.56 -15.29 45.13
C ASP A 15 4.31 -15.29 43.79
N LEU A 16 4.32 -16.41 43.05
CA LEU A 16 4.87 -16.49 41.69
C LEU A 16 3.99 -15.77 40.64
N GLU A 17 2.66 -15.80 40.79
CA GLU A 17 1.74 -15.02 39.94
C GLU A 17 1.82 -13.52 40.27
N HIS A 18 1.99 -13.15 41.54
CA HIS A 18 2.13 -11.76 41.96
C HIS A 18 3.52 -11.17 41.64
N GLN A 19 4.57 -12.01 41.54
CA GLN A 19 5.90 -11.61 41.07
C GLN A 19 6.03 -11.60 39.53
N SER A 20 5.38 -12.52 38.81
CA SER A 20 5.43 -12.53 37.33
C SER A 20 4.65 -11.38 36.68
N THR A 21 3.66 -10.83 37.37
CA THR A 21 2.89 -9.66 36.90
C THR A 21 3.63 -8.33 37.10
N HIS A 22 4.69 -8.30 37.92
CA HIS A 22 5.44 -7.08 38.24
C HIS A 22 6.80 -6.96 37.54
N GLU A 23 7.31 -8.00 36.87
CA GLU A 23 8.66 -8.00 36.27
C GLU A 23 8.73 -8.24 34.74
N MET A 24 7.63 -8.12 34.00
CA MET A 24 7.73 -7.88 32.55
C MET A 24 8.00 -6.39 32.29
N SER A 25 9.28 -6.03 32.38
CA SER A 25 9.89 -4.83 31.83
C SER A 25 9.23 -4.41 30.49
N ARG A 26 8.50 -3.30 30.56
CA ARG A 26 7.50 -2.78 29.63
C ARG A 26 8.10 -2.22 28.33
N LEU A 27 8.74 -3.05 27.51
CA LEU A 27 8.97 -2.68 26.12
C LEU A 27 7.64 -2.84 25.37
N LYS A 28 6.84 -1.77 25.31
CA LYS A 28 5.69 -1.70 24.42
C LYS A 28 6.20 -1.37 23.01
N PRO A 29 5.71 -2.06 21.96
CA PRO A 29 5.98 -1.66 20.59
C PRO A 29 5.62 -0.18 20.40
N ALA A 30 6.56 0.62 19.90
CA ALA A 30 6.32 2.03 19.61
C ALA A 30 5.46 2.14 18.34
N ILE A 31 4.14 2.09 18.51
CA ILE A 31 3.17 2.22 17.41
C ILE A 31 2.42 3.54 17.61
N GLN A 32 2.77 4.54 16.80
CA GLN A 32 2.03 5.79 16.77
C GLN A 32 0.65 5.53 16.13
N PRO A 33 -0.45 5.96 16.78
CA PRO A 33 -1.79 5.82 16.23
C PRO A 33 -1.95 6.69 14.98
N PHE A 34 -2.56 6.13 13.93
CA PHE A 34 -3.09 6.91 12.81
C PHE A 34 -4.18 6.13 12.05
N ALA A 35 -5.15 6.85 11.47
CA ALA A 35 -6.36 6.28 10.88
C ALA A 35 -6.12 5.51 9.56
N GLY A 36 -5.18 5.96 8.74
CA GLY A 36 -4.90 5.41 7.41
C GLY A 36 -4.13 4.08 7.33
N ARG A 37 -4.15 3.21 8.35
CA ARG A 37 -3.36 1.95 8.33
C ARG A 37 -4.02 0.86 7.48
N ILE A 38 -3.41 0.49 6.35
CA ILE A 38 -3.87 -0.63 5.52
C ILE A 38 -3.50 -1.94 6.20
N GLY A 39 -4.48 -2.78 6.50
CA GLY A 39 -4.30 -4.03 7.25
C GLY A 39 -5.20 -4.14 8.48
N GLY A 40 -6.24 -3.30 8.57
CA GLY A 40 -7.33 -3.47 9.52
C GLY A 40 -7.00 -3.21 10.99
N ASN A 41 -5.73 -2.97 11.35
CA ASN A 41 -5.33 -2.68 12.73
C ASN A 41 -5.72 -1.25 13.18
N GLN A 42 -6.96 -0.88 12.88
CA GLN A 42 -7.64 0.34 13.32
C GLN A 42 -7.97 0.32 14.81
N GLU A 43 -7.61 -0.75 15.53
CA GLU A 43 -7.74 -0.86 16.99
C GLU A 43 -6.99 0.25 17.74
N ILE A 44 -6.01 0.88 17.08
CA ILE A 44 -5.19 1.96 17.62
C ILE A 44 -5.68 3.34 17.15
N VAL A 45 -6.79 3.41 16.40
CA VAL A 45 -7.41 4.68 16.00
C VAL A 45 -8.20 5.23 17.17
N VAL A 46 -7.94 6.48 17.53
CA VAL A 46 -8.57 7.10 18.70
C VAL A 46 -9.89 7.77 18.34
N ASP A 47 -10.80 7.82 19.31
CA ASP A 47 -12.05 8.57 19.18
C ASP A 47 -11.78 10.07 19.35
N ARG A 48 -12.19 10.86 18.36
CA ARG A 48 -12.08 12.31 18.35
C ARG A 48 -13.04 13.00 19.33
N SER A 49 -14.14 12.34 19.67
CA SER A 49 -15.14 12.86 20.61
C SER A 49 -14.75 12.69 22.08
N ASP A 50 -13.77 11.84 22.38
CA ASP A 50 -13.27 11.60 23.73
C ASP A 50 -12.28 12.71 24.16
N PRO A 51 -12.59 13.49 25.22
CA PRO A 51 -11.71 14.54 25.73
C PRO A 51 -10.32 14.04 26.16
N GLN A 52 -10.17 12.76 26.50
CA GLN A 52 -8.87 12.19 26.91
C GLN A 52 -7.87 12.17 25.75
N ASN A 53 -8.34 12.15 24.51
CA ASN A 53 -7.51 12.12 23.31
C ASN A 53 -7.11 13.51 22.80
N ALA A 54 -7.60 14.60 23.41
CA ALA A 54 -7.40 15.96 22.92
C ALA A 54 -5.91 16.34 22.79
N ALA A 55 -5.11 16.08 23.82
CA ALA A 55 -3.67 16.37 23.82
C ALA A 55 -2.91 15.52 22.79
N LEU A 56 -3.36 14.28 22.56
CA LEU A 56 -2.79 13.40 21.54
C LEU A 56 -3.10 13.92 20.14
N LEU A 57 -4.34 14.35 19.89
CA LEU A 57 -4.81 14.85 18.60
C LEU A 57 -4.22 16.21 18.23
N GLU A 58 -3.89 17.04 19.22
CA GLU A 58 -3.14 18.27 18.99
C GLU A 58 -1.74 18.00 18.42
N ARG A 59 -1.09 16.93 18.92
CA ARG A 59 0.24 16.51 18.47
C ARG A 59 0.19 15.68 17.19
N PHE A 60 -0.78 14.77 17.10
CA PHE A 60 -0.94 13.78 16.02
C PHE A 60 -2.38 13.84 15.50
N PRO A 61 -2.71 14.82 14.64
CA PRO A 61 -4.07 15.03 14.17
C PRO A 61 -4.62 13.82 13.39
N ASP A 62 -3.74 13.03 12.79
CA ASP A 62 -4.08 11.83 12.03
C ASP A 62 -4.30 10.58 12.88
N ALA A 63 -4.18 10.66 14.21
CA ALA A 63 -4.55 9.59 15.15
C ALA A 63 -6.05 9.24 15.08
N ALA A 64 -6.89 10.17 14.63
CA ALA A 64 -8.32 9.98 14.38
C ALA A 64 -8.70 10.38 12.95
N PRO A 65 -9.71 9.74 12.35
CA PRO A 65 -10.20 10.11 11.03
C PRO A 65 -10.86 11.50 11.04
N LEU A 66 -11.23 11.98 9.84
CA LEU A 66 -12.00 13.22 9.63
C LEU A 66 -11.31 14.50 10.13
N MET A 67 -9.99 14.58 10.01
CA MET A 67 -9.24 15.82 10.31
C MET A 67 -9.83 17.03 9.60
N SER A 68 -9.97 18.15 10.29
CA SER A 68 -10.26 19.43 9.62
C SER A 68 -9.12 19.81 8.66
N PHE A 69 -9.40 20.69 7.70
CA PHE A 69 -8.36 21.15 6.77
C PHE A 69 -7.15 21.77 7.51
N ARG A 70 -7.41 22.52 8.58
CA ARG A 70 -6.36 23.15 9.41
C ARG A 70 -5.49 22.13 10.15
N GLU A 71 -6.11 21.10 10.72
CA GLU A 71 -5.38 20.02 11.41
C GLU A 71 -4.56 19.19 10.41
N GLY A 72 -5.17 18.83 9.28
CA GLY A 72 -4.52 18.04 8.24
C GLY A 72 -3.31 18.76 7.61
N THR A 73 -3.31 20.09 7.59
CA THR A 73 -2.22 20.92 7.04
C THR A 73 -1.27 21.48 8.11
N ASN A 74 -1.29 20.93 9.33
CA ASN A 74 -0.32 21.31 10.35
C ASN A 74 1.09 20.84 9.95
N PHE A 75 1.98 21.78 9.63
CA PHE A 75 3.36 21.51 9.20
C PHE A 75 4.28 21.05 10.34
N SER A 76 3.84 21.06 11.60
CA SER A 76 4.64 20.59 12.73
C SER A 76 5.13 19.15 12.56
N GLY A 77 4.36 18.31 11.85
CA GLY A 77 4.71 16.92 11.58
C GLY A 77 6.02 16.72 10.82
N PHE A 78 6.52 17.71 10.07
CA PHE A 78 7.82 17.61 9.41
C PHE A 78 9.00 17.52 10.40
N TRP A 79 8.80 17.97 11.63
CA TRP A 79 9.79 17.91 12.72
C TRP A 79 9.65 16.66 13.60
N ASP A 80 8.67 15.79 13.29
CA ASP A 80 8.46 14.53 14.00
C ASP A 80 9.40 13.45 13.46
N LEU A 81 10.38 13.04 14.27
CA LEU A 81 11.35 12.00 13.92
C LEU A 81 10.69 10.64 13.72
N ASP A 82 9.60 10.32 14.42
CA ASP A 82 8.91 9.05 14.25
C ASP A 82 8.22 8.99 12.89
N LEU A 83 7.70 10.12 12.41
CA LEU A 83 7.13 10.20 11.08
C LEU A 83 8.16 9.93 9.97
N TRP A 84 9.38 10.45 10.12
CA TRP A 84 10.50 10.14 9.23
C TRP A 84 10.94 8.68 9.31
N ARG A 85 10.90 8.06 10.51
CA ARG A 85 11.15 6.62 10.65
C ARG A 85 10.11 5.80 9.89
N PHE A 86 8.84 6.17 9.97
CA PHE A 86 7.80 5.50 9.17
C PHE A 86 7.98 5.73 7.67
N GLY A 87 8.36 6.94 7.26
CA GLY A 87 8.76 7.22 5.88
C GLY A 87 9.91 6.32 5.41
N PHE A 88 10.94 6.11 6.25
CA PHE A 88 12.03 5.19 5.94
C PHE A 88 11.56 3.75 5.77
N ILE A 89 10.59 3.29 6.57
CA ILE A 89 9.96 1.98 6.38
C ILE A 89 9.18 1.90 5.06
N GLU A 90 8.44 2.95 4.69
CA GLU A 90 7.79 3.06 3.38
C GLU A 90 8.80 3.02 2.23
N MET A 91 9.97 3.65 2.40
CA MET A 91 11.07 3.59 1.43
C MET A 91 11.57 2.16 1.25
N ILE A 92 11.87 1.44 2.33
CA ILE A 92 12.34 0.04 2.27
C ILE A 92 11.26 -0.85 1.66
N GLY A 93 10.02 -0.75 2.14
CA GLY A 93 8.92 -1.57 1.64
C GLY A 93 8.65 -1.33 0.15
N THR A 94 8.66 -0.07 -0.27
CA THR A 94 8.48 0.27 -1.69
C THR A 94 9.67 -0.17 -2.52
N MET A 95 10.89 -0.05 -2.02
CA MET A 95 12.08 -0.55 -2.70
C MET A 95 11.98 -2.05 -2.97
N LEU A 96 11.64 -2.83 -1.94
CA LEU A 96 11.52 -4.29 -2.06
C LEU A 96 10.36 -4.68 -2.98
N LEU A 97 9.18 -4.06 -2.81
CA LEU A 97 8.00 -4.30 -3.64
C LEU A 97 8.26 -3.96 -5.12
N VAL A 98 8.80 -2.77 -5.40
CA VAL A 98 9.10 -2.35 -6.78
C VAL A 98 10.16 -3.26 -7.40
N PHE A 99 11.21 -3.65 -6.66
CA PHE A 99 12.22 -4.56 -7.18
C PHE A 99 11.62 -5.90 -7.59
N VAL A 100 10.88 -6.59 -6.71
CA VAL A 100 10.35 -7.92 -7.02
C VAL A 100 9.26 -7.87 -8.09
N THR A 101 8.36 -6.89 -8.05
CA THR A 101 7.26 -6.76 -9.03
C THR A 101 7.76 -6.29 -10.40
N ALA A 102 8.85 -5.52 -10.46
CA ALA A 102 9.51 -5.19 -11.71
C ALA A 102 10.30 -6.39 -12.25
N TRP A 103 11.09 -7.06 -11.40
CA TRP A 103 11.93 -8.21 -11.78
C TRP A 103 11.13 -9.31 -12.50
N ILE A 104 10.01 -9.74 -11.93
CA ILE A 104 9.14 -10.77 -12.53
C ILE A 104 8.48 -10.32 -13.84
N SER A 105 8.39 -9.01 -14.04
CA SER A 105 7.69 -8.39 -15.17
C SER A 105 8.66 -7.94 -16.27
N VAL A 106 9.96 -8.12 -16.08
CA VAL A 106 10.99 -7.82 -17.08
C VAL A 106 10.79 -8.70 -18.29
N ARG A 107 10.83 -8.09 -19.48
CA ARG A 107 10.79 -8.78 -20.76
C ARG A 107 11.81 -8.12 -21.71
N PRO A 108 12.39 -8.89 -22.65
CA PRO A 108 13.11 -8.30 -23.76
C PRO A 108 12.25 -7.25 -24.47
N PRO A 109 12.86 -6.27 -25.16
CA PRO A 109 12.13 -5.31 -25.98
C PRO A 109 11.25 -6.08 -26.97
N MET A 110 9.99 -5.65 -27.07
CA MET A 110 8.91 -6.41 -27.70
C MET A 110 9.33 -6.92 -29.09
N SER A 111 9.46 -8.25 -29.24
CA SER A 111 9.50 -8.88 -30.55
C SER A 111 8.07 -9.18 -30.99
N SER A 112 7.77 -8.90 -32.26
CA SER A 112 6.47 -9.13 -32.88
C SER A 112 5.93 -10.51 -32.52
N SER A 113 4.83 -10.56 -31.75
CA SER A 113 4.21 -11.82 -31.35
C SER A 113 3.56 -12.50 -32.55
N ALA A 114 3.88 -13.78 -32.74
CA ALA A 114 3.29 -14.62 -33.76
C ALA A 114 1.78 -14.75 -33.57
N VAL A 115 1.04 -14.84 -34.68
CA VAL A 115 -0.42 -15.02 -34.71
C VAL A 115 -0.80 -16.31 -33.97
N PRO A 116 -1.75 -16.28 -33.02
CA PRO A 116 -2.14 -17.49 -32.29
C PRO A 116 -2.80 -18.51 -33.22
N SER A 117 -2.18 -19.68 -33.36
CA SER A 117 -2.66 -20.81 -34.16
C SER A 117 -3.32 -21.91 -33.32
N SER A 118 -3.60 -21.66 -32.04
CA SER A 118 -4.12 -22.63 -31.07
C SER A 118 -5.63 -22.48 -30.84
N ALA A 119 -6.30 -23.59 -30.54
CA ALA A 119 -7.73 -23.62 -30.19
C ALA A 119 -8.10 -22.76 -28.96
N SER A 120 -7.12 -22.43 -28.12
CA SER A 120 -7.27 -21.60 -26.91
C SER A 120 -6.97 -20.11 -27.13
N GLY A 121 -6.65 -19.68 -28.35
CA GLY A 121 -6.46 -18.28 -28.71
C GLY A 121 -5.41 -17.56 -27.85
N ILE A 122 -5.77 -16.40 -27.29
CA ILE A 122 -4.85 -15.58 -26.48
C ILE A 122 -4.40 -16.26 -25.18
N PHE A 123 -5.18 -17.19 -24.64
CA PHE A 123 -4.92 -17.81 -23.33
C PHE A 123 -3.71 -18.75 -23.31
N SER A 124 -3.27 -19.26 -24.48
CA SER A 124 -2.03 -20.04 -24.58
C SER A 124 -0.81 -19.20 -24.96
N THR A 125 -0.94 -17.86 -25.04
CA THR A 125 0.14 -16.99 -25.47
C THR A 125 0.89 -16.40 -24.27
N THR A 126 2.13 -15.98 -24.50
CA THR A 126 2.92 -15.21 -23.53
C THR A 126 2.28 -13.86 -23.18
N ALA A 127 1.44 -13.33 -24.08
CA ALA A 127 0.66 -12.11 -23.83
C ALA A 127 -0.37 -12.28 -22.70
N PHE A 128 -0.89 -13.49 -22.47
CA PHE A 128 -1.76 -13.79 -21.33
C PHE A 128 -1.00 -14.40 -20.15
N LEU A 129 -0.16 -15.41 -20.41
CA LEU A 129 0.53 -16.15 -19.34
C LEU A 129 1.49 -15.27 -18.53
N GLY A 130 2.22 -14.35 -19.19
CA GLY A 130 3.10 -13.41 -18.50
C GLY A 130 2.35 -12.55 -17.48
N PRO A 131 1.30 -11.81 -17.90
CA PRO A 131 0.42 -11.10 -16.98
C PRO A 131 -0.27 -11.97 -15.92
N LEU A 132 -0.65 -13.21 -16.23
CA LEU A 132 -1.26 -14.12 -15.25
C LEU A 132 -0.31 -14.39 -14.08
N PHE A 133 0.93 -14.79 -14.37
CA PHE A 133 1.93 -14.98 -13.32
C PHE A 133 2.28 -13.66 -12.62
N GLY A 134 2.41 -12.56 -13.37
CA GLY A 134 2.64 -11.24 -12.80
C GLY A 134 1.54 -10.83 -11.80
N GLY A 135 0.27 -11.03 -12.15
CA GLY A 135 -0.88 -10.73 -11.29
C GLY A 135 -0.90 -11.58 -10.01
N ILE A 136 -0.71 -12.89 -10.13
CA ILE A 136 -0.66 -13.80 -8.97
C ILE A 136 0.48 -13.42 -8.03
N ILE A 137 1.66 -13.12 -8.56
CA ILE A 137 2.81 -12.77 -7.74
C ILE A 137 2.67 -11.38 -7.12
N ASN A 138 2.12 -10.40 -7.84
CA ASN A 138 1.79 -9.09 -7.27
C ASN A 138 0.81 -9.21 -6.10
N TRP A 139 -0.18 -10.11 -6.19
CA TRP A 139 -1.09 -10.41 -5.09
C TRP A 139 -0.36 -10.95 -3.87
N LEU A 140 0.42 -12.02 -4.05
CA LEU A 140 1.11 -12.67 -2.94
C LEU A 140 2.12 -11.73 -2.28
N PHE A 141 2.97 -11.03 -3.05
CA PHE A 141 3.95 -10.13 -2.46
C PHE A 141 3.31 -8.92 -1.79
N LEU A 142 2.31 -8.26 -2.39
CA LEU A 142 1.69 -7.12 -1.73
C LEU A 142 1.03 -7.55 -0.41
N THR A 143 0.38 -8.71 -0.38
CA THR A 143 -0.18 -9.28 0.87
C THR A 143 0.90 -9.40 1.94
N LEU A 144 2.03 -10.03 1.62
CA LEU A 144 3.14 -10.25 2.56
C LEU A 144 3.79 -8.95 3.02
N PHE A 145 3.96 -7.97 2.12
CA PHE A 145 4.50 -6.66 2.47
C PHE A 145 3.54 -5.85 3.34
N ILE A 146 2.23 -5.95 3.14
CA ILE A 146 1.26 -5.34 4.04
C ILE A 146 1.34 -6.00 5.42
N PHE A 147 1.37 -7.33 5.53
CA PHE A 147 1.58 -8.00 6.81
C PHE A 147 2.89 -7.58 7.50
N THR A 148 3.96 -7.35 6.73
CA THR A 148 5.28 -7.00 7.25
C THR A 148 5.35 -5.57 7.77
N PHE A 149 4.81 -4.60 7.02
CA PHE A 149 5.05 -3.17 7.29
C PHE A 149 3.84 -2.42 7.87
N SER A 150 2.63 -2.99 7.83
CA SER A 150 1.38 -2.30 8.22
C SER A 150 1.37 -1.83 9.68
N ASN A 151 1.93 -2.61 10.60
CA ASN A 151 2.00 -2.25 12.02
C ASN A 151 2.92 -1.05 12.28
N VAL A 152 3.83 -0.73 11.36
CA VAL A 152 4.74 0.41 11.51
C VAL A 152 4.24 1.60 10.71
N SER A 153 4.20 1.50 9.38
CA SER A 153 3.86 2.61 8.48
C SER A 153 2.46 2.56 7.87
N GLY A 154 1.67 1.52 8.14
CA GLY A 154 0.41 1.28 7.43
C GLY A 154 0.58 0.71 6.02
N SER A 155 1.83 0.47 5.56
CA SER A 155 2.19 -0.20 4.31
C SER A 155 1.44 0.36 3.09
N HIS A 156 1.53 1.68 2.88
CA HIS A 156 0.94 2.31 1.70
C HIS A 156 1.67 1.88 0.43
N LEU A 157 3.01 1.88 0.48
CA LEU A 157 3.97 1.46 -0.54
C LEU A 157 3.72 2.03 -1.94
N ASN A 158 2.95 3.12 -2.02
CA ASN A 158 2.42 3.69 -3.24
C ASN A 158 2.06 5.17 -3.02
N PRO A 159 2.65 6.10 -3.79
CA PRO A 159 2.31 7.52 -3.72
C PRO A 159 0.82 7.80 -3.93
N ALA A 160 0.15 7.10 -4.86
CA ALA A 160 -1.27 7.31 -5.15
C ALA A 160 -2.16 6.92 -3.96
N ILE A 161 -1.83 5.82 -3.28
CA ILE A 161 -2.51 5.41 -2.05
C ILE A 161 -2.31 6.46 -0.96
N SER A 162 -1.08 6.92 -0.73
CA SER A 162 -0.79 7.94 0.29
C SER A 162 -1.53 9.26 0.03
N ILE A 163 -1.56 9.71 -1.22
CA ILE A 163 -2.31 10.91 -1.63
C ILE A 163 -3.81 10.68 -1.44
N ALA A 164 -4.35 9.52 -1.82
CA ALA A 164 -5.75 9.18 -1.61
C ALA A 164 -6.11 9.15 -0.11
N THR A 165 -5.22 8.64 0.74
CA THR A 165 -5.44 8.55 2.19
C THR A 165 -5.46 9.93 2.84
N PHE A 166 -4.64 10.87 2.35
CA PHE A 166 -4.68 12.26 2.76
C PHE A 166 -5.99 12.94 2.32
N LEU A 167 -6.39 12.76 1.05
CA LEU A 167 -7.61 13.36 0.52
C LEU A 167 -8.88 12.76 1.15
N ALA A 168 -8.81 11.52 1.62
CA ALA A 168 -9.83 10.88 2.45
C ALA A 168 -9.79 11.32 3.93
N ARG A 169 -8.89 12.24 4.31
CA ARG A 169 -8.73 12.80 5.66
C ARG A 169 -8.36 11.75 6.72
N LEU A 170 -7.53 10.77 6.33
CA LEU A 170 -7.06 9.67 7.18
C LEU A 170 -5.57 9.74 7.53
N ILE A 171 -4.80 10.57 6.83
CA ILE A 171 -3.44 10.94 7.20
C ILE A 171 -3.21 12.43 7.06
N SER A 172 -2.23 12.96 7.78
CA SER A 172 -1.84 14.37 7.71
C SER A 172 -1.03 14.68 6.44
N PHE A 173 -0.98 15.97 6.05
CA PHE A 173 -0.19 16.43 4.91
C PHE A 173 1.30 16.11 5.06
N PRO A 174 1.96 16.34 6.23
CA PRO A 174 3.35 15.95 6.40
C PRO A 174 3.58 14.44 6.20
N ARG A 175 2.69 13.58 6.72
CA ARG A 175 2.79 12.13 6.52
C ARG A 175 2.74 11.77 5.05
N MET A 176 1.76 12.33 4.34
CA MET A 176 1.59 12.11 2.90
C MET A 176 2.83 12.54 2.12
N ALA A 177 3.34 13.76 2.38
CA ALA A 177 4.50 14.29 1.68
C ALA A 177 5.77 13.46 1.94
N ILE A 178 6.03 13.10 3.21
CA ILE A 178 7.15 12.24 3.59
C ILE A 178 7.02 10.85 2.94
N TYR A 179 5.82 10.26 2.94
CA TYR A 179 5.59 8.94 2.33
C TYR A 179 5.82 8.99 0.83
N VAL A 180 5.26 9.98 0.11
CA VAL A 180 5.47 10.13 -1.34
C VAL A 180 6.95 10.28 -1.66
N LEU A 181 7.68 11.12 -0.91
CA LEU A 181 9.13 11.30 -1.08
C LEU A 181 9.89 9.99 -0.86
N CYS A 182 9.64 9.30 0.25
CA CYS A 182 10.32 8.08 0.63
C CYS A 182 9.98 6.90 -0.30
N GLN A 183 8.72 6.74 -0.70
CA GLN A 183 8.26 5.72 -1.65
C GLN A 183 8.92 5.92 -3.02
N THR A 184 8.97 7.17 -3.51
CA THR A 184 9.62 7.50 -4.79
C THR A 184 11.12 7.25 -4.74
N THR A 185 11.77 7.59 -3.61
CA THR A 185 13.19 7.29 -3.37
C THR A 185 13.43 5.77 -3.34
N GLY A 186 12.56 5.02 -2.66
CA GLY A 186 12.63 3.56 -2.63
C GLY A 186 12.47 2.93 -4.00
N GLY A 187 11.51 3.42 -4.80
CA GLY A 187 11.34 3.04 -6.20
C GLY A 187 12.59 3.32 -7.04
N ALA A 188 13.22 4.48 -6.86
CA ALA A 188 14.47 4.83 -7.53
C ALA A 188 15.60 3.84 -7.20
N ILE A 189 15.80 3.54 -5.90
CA ILE A 189 16.81 2.57 -5.44
C ILE A 189 16.52 1.18 -6.03
N ALA A 190 15.26 0.75 -6.04
CA ALA A 190 14.86 -0.50 -6.68
C ALA A 190 15.21 -0.53 -8.17
N GLY A 191 14.98 0.58 -8.88
CA GLY A 191 15.36 0.76 -10.28
C GLY A 191 16.87 0.62 -10.53
N PHE A 192 17.69 1.30 -9.72
CA PHE A 192 19.14 1.18 -9.80
C PHE A 192 19.60 -0.26 -9.54
N THR A 193 19.06 -0.90 -8.51
CA THR A 193 19.37 -2.29 -8.16
C THR A 193 18.92 -3.26 -9.26
N LEU A 194 17.73 -3.07 -9.82
CA LEU A 194 17.19 -3.86 -10.93
C LEU A 194 18.11 -3.80 -12.15
N ARG A 195 18.51 -2.59 -12.57
CA ARG A 195 19.45 -2.42 -13.69
C ARG A 195 20.78 -3.13 -13.44
N LYS A 196 21.32 -3.01 -12.23
CA LYS A 196 22.60 -3.64 -11.88
C LYS A 196 22.48 -5.17 -11.85
N ALA A 197 21.39 -5.70 -11.31
CA ALA A 197 21.14 -7.14 -11.25
C ALA A 197 20.83 -7.75 -12.63
N TYR A 198 20.10 -7.02 -13.49
CA TYR A 198 19.78 -7.48 -14.84
C TYR A 198 20.98 -7.40 -15.79
N GLY A 199 21.91 -6.45 -15.56
CA GLY A 199 23.13 -6.31 -16.36
C GLY A 199 22.97 -5.51 -17.65
N ALA A 200 21.75 -5.07 -17.98
CA ALA A 200 21.45 -4.27 -19.17
C ALA A 200 20.39 -3.19 -18.89
N ARG A 201 20.06 -2.37 -19.90
CA ARG A 201 19.00 -1.34 -19.84
C ARG A 201 17.90 -1.54 -20.87
N ASP A 202 18.16 -2.36 -21.88
CA ASP A 202 17.29 -2.65 -23.02
C ASP A 202 16.28 -3.72 -22.64
N PHE A 203 15.44 -3.41 -21.66
CA PHE A 203 14.33 -4.26 -21.28
C PHE A 203 13.08 -3.44 -21.05
N THR A 204 11.95 -4.11 -21.12
CA THR A 204 10.63 -3.55 -20.83
C THR A 204 10.10 -4.17 -19.55
N CYS A 205 9.17 -3.49 -18.90
CA CYS A 205 8.52 -3.99 -17.69
C CYS A 205 7.01 -3.88 -17.85
N GLY A 206 6.30 -4.99 -17.64
CA GLY A 206 4.83 -5.00 -17.60
C GLY A 206 4.28 -3.92 -16.66
N GLY A 207 3.18 -3.30 -17.04
CA GLY A 207 2.54 -2.21 -16.28
C GLY A 207 3.11 -0.80 -16.51
N CYS A 208 4.27 -0.66 -17.18
CA CYS A 208 4.92 0.66 -17.39
C CYS A 208 5.13 1.02 -18.86
N VAL A 209 4.84 0.12 -19.79
CA VAL A 209 5.13 0.31 -21.21
C VAL A 209 3.86 0.60 -22.00
N ILE A 210 3.92 1.69 -22.75
CA ILE A 210 2.87 2.16 -23.66
C ILE A 210 3.51 2.30 -25.04
N GLU A 211 3.02 1.53 -26.00
CA GLU A 211 3.43 1.63 -27.39
C GLU A 211 2.59 2.68 -28.10
N GLN A 212 3.13 3.91 -28.18
CA GLN A 212 2.43 5.10 -28.70
C GLN A 212 1.98 4.98 -30.17
N SER A 213 2.56 4.06 -30.94
CA SER A 213 2.11 3.75 -32.31
C SER A 213 0.78 2.99 -32.35
N MET A 214 0.42 2.32 -31.24
CA MET A 214 -0.79 1.51 -31.11
C MET A 214 -1.80 2.06 -30.10
N VAL A 215 -1.33 2.81 -29.10
CA VAL A 215 -2.15 3.35 -28.01
C VAL A 215 -1.92 4.86 -27.90
N PRO A 216 -2.91 5.67 -28.32
CA PRO A 216 -2.93 7.10 -28.08
C PRO A 216 -2.76 7.47 -26.59
N LEU A 217 -2.17 8.63 -26.31
CA LEU A 217 -1.84 9.06 -24.94
C LEU A 217 -3.08 9.27 -24.07
N ASP A 218 -4.18 9.74 -24.64
CA ASP A 218 -5.46 9.93 -23.97
C ASP A 218 -6.12 8.60 -23.57
N GLU A 219 -6.08 7.58 -24.44
CA GLU A 219 -6.51 6.22 -24.11
C GLU A 219 -5.65 5.63 -22.98
N ALA A 220 -4.33 5.75 -23.07
CA ALA A 220 -3.42 5.26 -22.04
C ALA A 220 -3.64 5.98 -20.70
N PHE A 221 -3.88 7.29 -20.73
CA PHE A 221 -4.23 8.07 -19.55
C PHE A 221 -5.54 7.60 -18.92
N LEU A 222 -6.58 7.41 -19.72
CA LEU A 222 -7.88 6.92 -19.24
C LEU A 222 -7.76 5.54 -18.59
N LEU A 223 -7.02 4.62 -19.20
CA LEU A 223 -6.76 3.29 -18.64
C LEU A 223 -6.03 3.40 -17.29
N GLU A 224 -4.93 4.16 -17.24
CA GLU A 224 -4.16 4.35 -16.00
C GLU A 224 -5.02 4.97 -14.89
N PHE A 225 -5.83 6.00 -15.22
CA PHE A 225 -6.77 6.62 -14.30
C PHE A 225 -7.82 5.61 -13.79
N MET A 226 -8.51 4.89 -14.67
CA MET A 226 -9.59 3.98 -14.28
C MET A 226 -9.09 2.81 -13.44
N PHE A 227 -7.97 2.18 -13.83
CA PHE A 227 -7.40 1.08 -13.04
C PHE A 227 -6.87 1.57 -11.68
N SER A 228 -6.29 2.78 -11.63
CA SER A 228 -5.89 3.38 -10.35
C SER A 228 -7.10 3.71 -9.47
N LEU A 229 -8.18 4.20 -10.06
CA LEU A 229 -9.42 4.50 -9.34
C LEU A 229 -10.01 3.24 -8.72
N VAL A 230 -10.10 2.15 -9.51
CA VAL A 230 -10.57 0.85 -9.00
C VAL A 230 -9.63 0.31 -7.93
N LEU A 231 -8.31 0.40 -8.10
CA LEU A 231 -7.35 0.02 -7.07
C LEU A 231 -7.63 0.76 -5.76
N ILE A 232 -7.68 2.09 -5.80
CA ILE A 232 -7.86 2.93 -4.61
C ILE A 232 -9.19 2.59 -3.93
N PHE A 233 -10.31 2.58 -4.67
CA PHE A 233 -11.62 2.27 -4.07
C PHE A 233 -11.69 0.88 -3.45
N LEU A 234 -11.22 -0.15 -4.16
CA LEU A 234 -11.26 -1.51 -3.63
C LEU A 234 -10.30 -1.67 -2.45
N SER A 235 -9.08 -1.13 -2.52
CA SER A 235 -8.12 -1.19 -1.41
C SER A 235 -8.60 -0.45 -0.17
N PHE A 236 -9.27 0.71 -0.32
CA PHE A 236 -9.87 1.40 0.81
C PHE A 236 -11.09 0.65 1.35
N GLY A 237 -11.95 0.14 0.48
CA GLY A 237 -13.10 -0.65 0.89
C GLY A 237 -12.70 -1.89 1.68
N VAL A 238 -11.72 -2.66 1.19
CA VAL A 238 -11.30 -3.90 1.88
C VAL A 238 -10.22 -3.70 2.95
N GLY A 239 -9.59 -2.53 3.00
CA GLY A 239 -8.43 -2.30 3.84
C GLY A 239 -8.51 -1.16 4.85
N LEU A 240 -9.41 -0.21 4.64
CA LEU A 240 -9.56 0.99 5.47
C LEU A 240 -11.01 1.26 5.89
N ASP A 241 -12.01 0.56 5.35
CA ASP A 241 -13.40 0.74 5.80
C ASP A 241 -13.63 0.03 7.15
N PRO A 242 -13.93 0.79 8.23
CA PRO A 242 -14.14 0.23 9.57
C PRO A 242 -15.35 -0.71 9.62
N ARG A 243 -16.32 -0.55 8.71
CA ARG A 243 -17.51 -1.41 8.63
C ARG A 243 -17.15 -2.80 8.15
N GLN A 244 -16.17 -2.91 7.26
CA GLN A 244 -15.70 -4.18 6.73
C GLN A 244 -14.82 -4.93 7.72
N GLY A 245 -14.07 -4.22 8.57
CA GLY A 245 -13.34 -4.80 9.70
C GLY A 245 -14.24 -5.62 10.64
N LYS A 246 -15.54 -5.29 10.76
CA LYS A 246 -16.52 -6.05 11.54
C LYS A 246 -16.99 -7.34 10.86
N VAL A 247 -16.85 -7.46 9.54
CA VAL A 247 -17.37 -8.60 8.76
C VAL A 247 -16.37 -9.75 8.74
N TYR A 248 -15.10 -9.47 8.43
CA TYR A 248 -14.06 -10.50 8.26
C TYR A 248 -12.80 -10.26 9.09
N GLY A 249 -12.82 -9.25 9.97
CA GLY A 249 -11.71 -8.96 10.86
C GLY A 249 -10.52 -8.26 10.18
N PRO A 250 -9.61 -7.70 10.98
CA PRO A 250 -8.48 -6.94 10.46
C PRO A 250 -7.44 -7.81 9.74
N ALA A 251 -7.31 -9.08 10.15
CA ALA A 251 -6.30 -9.99 9.63
C ALA A 251 -6.46 -10.35 8.14
N LEU A 252 -7.67 -10.27 7.57
CA LEU A 252 -7.91 -10.64 6.16
C LEU A 252 -7.66 -9.47 5.19
N SER A 253 -7.68 -8.24 5.68
CA SER A 253 -7.49 -7.02 4.89
C SER A 253 -6.23 -7.05 4.00
N PRO A 254 -5.02 -7.39 4.51
CA PRO A 254 -3.80 -7.45 3.71
C PRO A 254 -3.92 -8.35 2.47
N PHE A 255 -4.56 -9.51 2.65
CA PHE A 255 -4.78 -10.48 1.58
C PHE A 255 -5.73 -9.96 0.51
N LEU A 256 -6.82 -9.30 0.91
CA LEU A 256 -7.79 -8.71 -0.02
C LEU A 256 -7.18 -7.53 -0.79
N VAL A 257 -6.39 -6.67 -0.13
CA VAL A 257 -5.69 -5.56 -0.81
C VAL A 257 -4.68 -6.10 -1.83
N GLY A 258 -3.94 -7.16 -1.47
CA GLY A 258 -3.10 -7.88 -2.43
C GLY A 258 -3.91 -8.42 -3.62
N MET A 259 -5.05 -9.06 -3.36
CA MET A 259 -5.91 -9.65 -4.39
C MET A 259 -6.41 -8.60 -5.38
N VAL A 260 -6.75 -7.41 -4.89
CA VAL A 260 -7.12 -6.25 -5.72
C VAL A 260 -5.98 -5.92 -6.69
N LEU A 261 -4.76 -5.69 -6.19
CA LEU A 261 -3.63 -5.36 -7.06
C LEU A 261 -3.35 -6.46 -8.09
N GLY A 262 -3.35 -7.73 -7.67
CA GLY A 262 -3.06 -8.85 -8.57
C GLY A 262 -4.10 -9.01 -9.67
N THR A 263 -5.38 -8.90 -9.32
CA THR A 263 -6.49 -8.99 -10.28
C THR A 263 -6.44 -7.85 -11.30
N LEU A 264 -6.16 -6.61 -10.87
CA LEU A 264 -6.04 -5.46 -11.77
C LEU A 264 -4.76 -5.53 -12.63
N SER A 265 -3.66 -6.03 -12.07
CA SER A 265 -2.41 -6.26 -12.81
C SER A 265 -2.62 -7.23 -13.96
N LEU A 266 -3.36 -8.32 -13.72
CA LEU A 266 -3.75 -9.26 -14.77
C LEU A 266 -4.72 -8.60 -15.76
N GLY A 267 -5.86 -8.10 -15.27
CA GLY A 267 -6.96 -7.63 -16.12
C GLY A 267 -6.59 -6.46 -17.04
N SER A 268 -5.60 -5.65 -16.66
CA SER A 268 -5.16 -4.51 -17.48
C SER A 268 -4.13 -4.87 -18.55
N ALA A 269 -3.40 -5.98 -18.41
CA ALA A 269 -2.12 -6.17 -19.11
C ALA A 269 -2.15 -7.04 -20.38
N PHE A 270 -3.26 -7.74 -20.66
CA PHE A 270 -3.36 -8.61 -21.85
C PHE A 270 -4.49 -8.22 -22.82
N VAL A 271 -5.41 -7.33 -22.42
CA VAL A 271 -6.61 -7.02 -23.20
C VAL A 271 -6.33 -6.00 -24.31
N ARG A 272 -5.60 -4.92 -24.00
CA ARG A 272 -5.30 -3.85 -24.96
C ARG A 272 -3.88 -4.02 -25.51
N THR A 273 -3.76 -4.42 -26.77
CA THR A 273 -2.47 -4.50 -27.46
C THR A 273 -1.76 -3.15 -27.45
N GLY A 274 -0.45 -3.15 -27.19
CA GLY A 274 0.36 -1.94 -27.02
C GLY A 274 0.28 -1.29 -25.63
N PHE A 275 -0.61 -1.75 -24.75
CA PHE A 275 -0.69 -1.33 -23.35
C PHE A 275 -0.27 -2.50 -22.46
N ALA A 276 0.91 -2.42 -21.84
CA ALA A 276 1.48 -3.53 -21.08
C ALA A 276 0.84 -3.75 -19.69
N GLY A 277 -0.27 -3.08 -19.40
CA GLY A 277 -0.96 -3.03 -18.11
C GLY A 277 -0.88 -1.66 -17.46
N ALA A 278 -1.78 -1.44 -16.50
CA ALA A 278 -1.76 -0.23 -15.68
C ALA A 278 -0.69 -0.35 -14.59
N SER A 279 0.03 0.74 -14.31
CA SER A 279 1.00 0.75 -13.21
C SER A 279 0.29 0.84 -11.88
N MET A 280 -0.63 1.81 -11.78
CA MET A 280 -1.38 2.16 -10.57
C MET A 280 -0.49 2.61 -9.40
N ASN A 281 0.83 2.71 -9.60
CA ASN A 281 1.81 3.12 -8.62
C ASN A 281 2.87 4.02 -9.29
N PRO A 282 2.90 5.34 -8.99
CA PRO A 282 3.87 6.25 -9.58
C PRO A 282 5.32 5.88 -9.25
N ALA A 283 5.63 5.48 -8.01
CA ALA A 283 6.97 5.11 -7.59
C ALA A 283 7.49 3.85 -8.32
N ARG A 284 6.59 2.92 -8.67
CA ARG A 284 6.93 1.71 -9.41
C ARG A 284 7.47 2.03 -10.80
N CYS A 285 6.72 2.77 -11.62
CA CYS A 285 7.21 3.10 -12.96
C CYS A 285 8.33 4.13 -12.95
N PHE A 286 8.35 5.05 -11.98
CA PHE A 286 9.53 5.89 -11.77
C PHE A 286 10.79 5.05 -11.58
N GLY A 287 10.75 4.03 -10.71
CA GLY A 287 11.85 3.08 -10.53
C GLY A 287 12.22 2.32 -11.79
N VAL A 288 11.25 1.80 -12.52
CA VAL A 288 11.49 1.11 -13.81
C VAL A 288 12.22 2.02 -14.80
N PHE A 289 11.83 3.29 -14.93
CA PHE A 289 12.45 4.23 -15.86
C PHE A 289 13.84 4.72 -15.40
N VAL A 290 14.10 4.72 -14.09
CA VAL A 290 15.47 4.85 -13.57
C VAL A 290 16.34 3.67 -14.03
N ALA A 291 15.78 2.46 -14.07
CA ALA A 291 16.50 1.26 -14.52
C ALA A 291 16.75 1.28 -16.05
N THR A 292 15.76 1.75 -16.81
CA THR A 292 15.77 1.78 -18.28
C THR A 292 16.06 3.20 -18.78
N SER A 293 15.04 3.92 -19.24
CA SER A 293 15.06 5.32 -19.66
C SER A 293 13.67 5.93 -19.49
N PHE A 294 13.58 7.26 -19.34
CA PHE A 294 12.32 7.96 -19.18
C PHE A 294 11.62 8.21 -20.53
N PRO A 295 10.41 7.65 -20.75
CA PRO A 295 9.65 7.90 -21.96
C PRO A 295 8.87 9.23 -21.87
N THR A 296 8.43 9.75 -23.02
CA THR A 296 7.61 10.97 -23.10
C THR A 296 6.27 10.84 -22.38
N TYR A 297 5.71 9.63 -22.28
CA TYR A 297 4.45 9.34 -21.60
C TYR A 297 4.59 9.13 -20.08
N HIS A 298 5.79 9.27 -19.50
CA HIS A 298 6.04 9.01 -18.08
C HIS A 298 5.04 9.73 -17.14
N TRP A 299 4.65 10.95 -17.50
CA TRP A 299 3.71 11.77 -16.73
C TRP A 299 2.36 11.07 -16.49
N ILE A 300 1.93 10.18 -17.38
CA ILE A 300 0.66 9.44 -17.25
C ILE A 300 0.64 8.62 -15.96
N HIS A 301 1.75 7.97 -15.63
CA HIS A 301 1.88 7.15 -14.43
C HIS A 301 1.91 7.95 -13.12
N TRP A 302 1.93 9.29 -13.20
CA TRP A 302 1.76 10.18 -12.06
C TRP A 302 0.38 10.82 -12.08
N VAL A 303 0.03 11.49 -13.18
CA VAL A 303 -1.21 12.27 -13.27
C VAL A 303 -2.44 11.37 -13.23
N GLY A 304 -2.44 10.22 -13.91
CA GLY A 304 -3.56 9.28 -13.88
C GLY A 304 -3.91 8.84 -12.47
N PRO A 305 -2.96 8.27 -11.70
CA PRO A 305 -3.20 7.89 -10.32
C PRO A 305 -3.53 9.06 -9.38
N ILE A 306 -2.93 10.24 -9.56
CA ILE A 306 -3.25 11.44 -8.74
C ILE A 306 -4.70 11.90 -8.97
N VAL A 307 -5.15 11.96 -10.23
CA VAL A 307 -6.53 12.33 -10.56
C VAL A 307 -7.50 11.29 -9.99
N ALA A 308 -7.13 10.00 -9.99
CA ALA A 308 -7.89 8.95 -9.31
C ALA A 308 -7.97 9.15 -7.79
N SER A 309 -6.86 9.53 -7.13
CA SER A 309 -6.85 9.86 -5.70
C SER A 309 -7.76 11.06 -5.38
N VAL A 310 -7.83 12.07 -6.26
CA VAL A 310 -8.73 13.22 -6.12
C VAL A 310 -10.19 12.79 -6.25
N ALA A 311 -10.54 12.03 -7.29
CA ALA A 311 -11.90 11.51 -7.48
C ALA A 311 -12.35 10.66 -6.28
N HIS A 312 -11.47 9.77 -5.79
CA HIS A 312 -11.73 8.99 -4.59
C HIS A 312 -11.95 9.87 -3.34
N GLY A 313 -11.08 10.86 -3.12
CA GLY A 313 -11.20 11.79 -2.00
C GLY A 313 -12.51 12.58 -2.00
N MET A 314 -12.97 13.02 -3.18
CA MET A 314 -14.27 13.69 -3.32
C MET A 314 -15.43 12.78 -2.89
N VAL A 315 -15.41 11.50 -3.29
CA VAL A 315 -16.44 10.55 -2.86
C VAL A 315 -16.39 10.31 -1.35
N TYR A 316 -15.20 10.15 -0.77
CA TYR A 316 -15.04 9.99 0.68
C TYR A 316 -15.43 11.24 1.48
N TYR A 317 -15.34 12.43 0.88
CA TYR A 317 -15.84 13.65 1.48
C TYR A 317 -17.36 13.70 1.51
N VAL A 318 -18.02 13.27 0.43
CA VAL A 318 -19.50 13.26 0.31
C VAL A 318 -20.13 12.10 1.09
N ALA A 319 -19.47 10.93 1.12
CA ALA A 319 -19.94 9.71 1.77
C ALA A 319 -18.85 9.13 2.69
N PRO A 320 -18.54 9.78 3.82
CA PRO A 320 -17.48 9.33 4.72
C PRO A 320 -17.88 8.01 5.41
N PRO A 321 -16.96 7.03 5.51
CA PRO A 321 -17.27 5.77 6.18
C PRO A 321 -17.17 5.88 7.72
N TRP A 322 -16.56 6.95 8.23
CA TRP A 322 -16.64 7.39 9.62
C TRP A 322 -17.62 8.56 9.68
N GLY A 323 -18.84 8.32 10.13
CA GLY A 323 -19.89 9.32 10.23
C GLY A 323 -21.15 8.70 10.82
N ASN A 324 -21.97 9.51 11.49
CA ASN A 324 -23.30 9.11 11.96
C ASN A 324 -24.31 9.12 10.81
#